data_AF-A0A0F9PA16-F1
#
_entry.id   AF-A0A0F9PA16-F1
#
_cell.length_a   1.000
_cell.length_b   1.000
_cell.length_c   1.000
_cell.angle_alpha   90.00
_cell.angle_beta   90.00
_cell.angle_gamma   90.00
#
_symmetry.space_group_name_H-M   'P 1'
#
loop_
_entity.id
_entity.type
_entity.pdbx_description
1 polymer ?
#
loop_
_entity_poly.entity_id
_entity_poly.type
_entity_poly.pdbx_seq_one_letter_code
_entity_poly.pdbx_strand_id
1 'polypeptide(L)'
;MEENKEYKRFTISLPKRLYESFEKFRNKLGMSRSDAIRKAMHSFMISEEDIYPHTANVIGCITILMTHEHPDIKEENHVHDPSQMTNHDHDYASRSMYANIQQTDEILKIDIQHHFFDIIISTMHVHLEYEKCLEIVAVSGPYDRVKKLKEDLLKLKSVISIGFFMIEKEINSGS
;
A
#
# COMPACT_ATOMS: atom_id res chain seq x y z
N MET A 1 6.15 12.09 30.78
CA MET A 1 4.92 12.76 31.25
C MET A 1 3.83 12.35 30.28
N GLU A 2 2.88 11.52 30.69
CA GLU A 2 1.78 11.06 29.83
C GLU A 2 0.81 12.22 29.57
N GLU A 3 0.68 12.62 28.32
CA GLU A 3 -0.37 13.54 27.87
C GLU A 3 -1.75 12.91 28.07
N ASN A 4 -2.61 13.61 28.80
CA ASN A 4 -3.95 13.18 29.10
C ASN A 4 -4.82 13.32 27.83
N LYS A 5 -5.15 12.21 27.15
CA LYS A 5 -5.99 12.22 25.94
C LYS A 5 -7.38 12.79 26.27
N GLU A 6 -7.67 14.00 25.78
CA GLU A 6 -8.97 14.64 25.94
C GLU A 6 -10.02 13.96 25.03
N TYR A 7 -11.13 13.47 25.61
CA TYR A 7 -12.22 12.86 24.85
C TYR A 7 -13.43 13.78 24.77
N LYS A 8 -13.87 14.13 23.56
CA LYS A 8 -15.13 14.85 23.33
C LYS A 8 -16.30 13.85 23.19
N ARG A 9 -17.41 14.12 23.89
CA ARG A 9 -18.63 13.31 23.81
C ARG A 9 -19.65 14.03 22.94
N PHE A 10 -20.25 13.30 22.00
CA PHE A 10 -21.33 13.80 21.15
C PHE A 10 -22.42 12.74 21.02
N THR A 11 -23.63 13.18 20.71
CA THR A 11 -24.81 12.32 20.55
C THR A 11 -25.22 12.29 19.09
N ILE A 12 -25.52 11.10 18.56
CA ILE A 12 -25.98 10.91 17.18
C ILE A 12 -27.40 10.35 17.17
N SER A 13 -28.21 10.82 16.24
CA SER A 13 -29.53 10.26 15.95
C SER A 13 -29.43 9.38 14.70
N LEU A 14 -29.89 8.13 14.79
CA LEU A 14 -29.82 7.15 13.71
C LEU A 14 -31.22 6.57 13.41
N PRO A 15 -31.56 6.29 12.13
CA PRO A 15 -32.74 5.52 11.80
C PRO A 15 -32.73 4.14 12.49
N LYS A 16 -33.88 3.72 13.02
CA LYS A 16 -34.01 2.47 13.80
C LYS A 16 -33.40 1.24 13.10
N ARG A 17 -33.67 1.08 11.80
CA ARG A 17 -33.11 -0.04 11.00
C ARG A 17 -31.58 -0.01 10.93
N LEU A 18 -30.99 1.17 10.78
CA LEU A 18 -29.54 1.32 10.72
C LEU A 18 -28.91 0.98 12.07
N TYR A 19 -29.49 1.49 13.16
CA TYR A 19 -29.06 1.15 14.53
C TYR A 19 -29.10 -0.36 14.78
N GLU A 20 -30.20 -1.03 14.45
CA GLU A 20 -30.33 -2.48 14.65
C GLU A 20 -29.33 -3.28 13.82
N SER A 21 -29.10 -2.90 12.57
CA SER A 21 -28.10 -3.53 11.70
C SER A 21 -26.69 -3.32 12.24
N PHE A 22 -26.38 -2.11 12.72
CA PHE A 22 -25.09 -1.78 13.31
C PHE A 22 -24.84 -2.52 14.63
N GLU A 23 -25.82 -2.60 15.53
CA GLU A 23 -25.70 -3.35 16.80
C GLU A 23 -25.41 -4.84 16.54
N LYS A 24 -26.10 -5.45 15.56
CA LYS A 24 -25.83 -6.84 15.14
C LYS A 24 -24.41 -7.01 14.61
N PHE A 25 -23.98 -6.10 13.73
CA PHE A 25 -22.65 -6.11 13.13
C PHE A 25 -21.54 -5.98 14.18
N ARG A 26 -21.59 -4.96 15.06
CA ARG A 26 -20.55 -4.77 16.09
C ARG A 26 -20.50 -5.92 17.10
N ASN A 27 -21.66 -6.51 17.45
CA ASN A 27 -21.72 -7.64 18.39
C ASN A 27 -21.08 -8.89 17.79
N LYS A 28 -21.29 -9.13 16.49
CA LYS A 28 -20.61 -10.23 15.77
C LYS A 28 -19.09 -10.08 15.79
N LEU A 29 -18.59 -8.84 15.78
CA LEU A 29 -17.16 -8.52 15.87
C LEU A 29 -16.64 -8.42 17.32
N GLY A 30 -17.48 -8.61 18.33
CA GLY A 30 -17.07 -8.47 19.74
C GLY A 30 -16.66 -7.04 20.12
N MET A 31 -17.17 -6.03 19.41
CA MET A 31 -16.73 -4.64 19.55
C MET A 31 -17.64 -3.80 20.44
N SER A 32 -17.01 -2.87 21.18
CA SER A 32 -17.72 -1.79 21.88
C SER A 32 -18.34 -0.81 20.87
N ARG A 33 -19.44 -0.14 21.24
CA ARG A 33 -20.06 0.88 20.39
C ARG A 33 -19.08 1.99 20.03
N SER A 34 -18.36 2.50 21.03
CA SER A 34 -17.41 3.59 20.85
C SER A 34 -16.27 3.21 19.90
N ASP A 35 -15.74 1.98 19.99
CA ASP A 35 -14.71 1.52 19.05
C ASP A 35 -15.26 1.31 17.65
N ALA A 36 -16.44 0.73 17.52
CA ALA A 36 -17.06 0.49 16.22
C ALA A 36 -17.37 1.81 15.50
N ILE A 37 -17.93 2.79 16.21
CA ILE A 37 -18.19 4.14 15.67
C ILE A 37 -16.87 4.84 15.33
N ARG A 38 -15.86 4.80 16.21
CA ARG A 38 -14.56 5.43 15.93
C ARG A 38 -13.89 4.83 14.70
N LYS A 39 -13.88 3.50 14.57
CA LYS A 39 -13.34 2.81 13.37
C LYS A 39 -14.15 3.15 12.13
N ALA A 40 -15.47 3.20 12.21
CA ALA A 40 -16.31 3.60 11.08
C ALA A 40 -16.03 5.05 10.65
N MET A 41 -15.87 5.97 11.60
CA MET A 41 -15.49 7.35 11.32
C MET A 41 -14.13 7.44 10.65
N HIS A 42 -13.09 6.79 11.20
CA HIS A 42 -11.77 6.75 10.55
C HIS A 42 -11.84 6.12 9.15
N SER A 43 -12.57 5.01 8.98
CA SER A 43 -12.70 4.35 7.69
C SER A 43 -13.42 5.22 6.66
N PHE A 44 -14.50 5.90 7.07
CA PHE A 44 -15.25 6.81 6.21
C PHE A 44 -14.42 8.06 5.87
N MET A 45 -13.67 8.56 6.84
CA MET A 45 -12.76 9.69 6.63
C MET A 45 -11.64 9.36 5.65
N ILE A 46 -11.10 8.14 5.71
CA ILE A 46 -10.07 7.68 4.77
C ILE A 46 -10.64 7.48 3.36
N SER A 47 -11.91 7.03 3.24
CA SER A 47 -12.53 6.80 1.93
C SER A 47 -12.90 8.09 1.19
N GLU A 48 -13.21 9.16 1.92
CA GLU A 48 -13.47 10.49 1.35
C GLU A 48 -12.13 11.25 1.26
N GLU A 49 -11.39 11.07 0.16
CA GLU A 49 -10.00 11.50 -0.11
C GLU A 49 -9.61 12.98 0.20
N ASP A 50 -10.50 13.84 0.66
CA ASP A 50 -10.27 15.30 0.80
C ASP A 50 -10.22 15.81 2.25
N ILE A 51 -10.01 14.93 3.23
CA ILE A 51 -10.01 15.36 4.64
C ILE A 51 -8.67 15.93 5.11
N TYR A 52 -7.57 15.54 4.49
CA TYR A 52 -6.26 16.09 4.84
C TYR A 52 -6.09 17.44 4.15
N PRO A 53 -5.91 18.54 4.90
CA PRO A 53 -5.42 19.77 4.32
C PRO A 53 -4.17 19.48 3.48
N HIS A 54 -3.99 20.19 2.36
CA HIS A 54 -2.82 20.08 1.48
C HIS A 54 -1.47 20.07 2.24
N THR A 55 -1.42 20.66 3.44
CA THR A 55 -0.23 20.76 4.29
C THR A 55 -0.10 19.70 5.38
N ALA A 56 -1.07 18.78 5.54
CA ALA A 56 -1.03 17.79 6.61
C ALA A 56 0.05 16.73 6.35
N ASN A 57 0.83 16.41 7.38
CA ASN A 57 1.75 15.29 7.35
C ASN A 57 0.99 14.00 7.68
N VAL A 58 1.15 12.98 6.86
CA VAL A 58 0.50 11.68 7.03
C VAL A 58 1.54 10.59 7.24
N ILE A 59 1.10 9.48 7.85
CA ILE A 59 1.81 8.21 7.91
C ILE A 59 0.86 7.14 7.38
N GLY A 60 1.38 6.20 6.59
CA GLY A 60 0.54 5.18 6.02
C GLY A 60 1.27 4.18 5.16
N CYS A 61 0.51 3.48 4.33
CA CYS A 61 1.03 2.67 3.25
C CYS A 61 0.19 2.79 1.97
N ILE A 62 0.86 2.61 0.85
CA ILE A 62 0.26 2.40 -0.46
C ILE A 62 0.39 0.91 -0.77
N THR A 63 -0.73 0.25 -1.05
CA THR A 63 -0.76 -1.16 -1.45
C THR A 63 -1.06 -1.24 -2.93
N ILE A 64 -0.24 -1.97 -3.67
CA ILE A 64 -0.32 -2.08 -5.13
C ILE A 64 -0.37 -3.57 -5.49
N LEU A 65 -1.39 -3.96 -6.24
CA LEU A 65 -1.44 -5.27 -6.89
C LEU A 65 -1.07 -5.05 -8.36
N MET A 66 -0.04 -5.75 -8.83
CA MET A 66 0.52 -5.58 -10.17
C MET A 66 0.83 -6.91 -10.84
N THR A 67 0.96 -6.86 -12.17
CA THR A 67 1.48 -7.97 -12.97
C THR A 67 2.91 -7.70 -13.41
N HIS A 68 3.77 -8.72 -13.36
CA HIS A 68 5.11 -8.68 -13.92
C HIS A 68 5.41 -9.97 -14.67
N GLU A 69 6.18 -9.89 -15.76
CA GLU A 69 6.70 -11.04 -16.48
C GLU A 69 8.13 -11.32 -16.02
N HIS A 70 8.38 -12.57 -15.65
CA HIS A 70 9.75 -13.05 -15.52
C HIS A 70 10.35 -13.15 -16.94
N PRO A 71 11.60 -12.69 -17.14
CA PRO A 71 12.30 -13.06 -18.36
C PRO A 71 12.38 -14.59 -18.37
N ASP A 72 11.78 -15.22 -19.38
CA ASP A 72 12.06 -16.62 -19.68
C ASP A 72 13.56 -16.73 -19.92
N ILE A 73 14.30 -17.18 -18.90
CA ILE A 73 15.60 -17.79 -19.13
C ILE A 73 15.22 -19.06 -19.87
N LYS A 74 15.22 -19.00 -21.21
CA LYS A 74 15.39 -20.23 -21.98
C LYS A 74 16.70 -20.80 -21.45
N GLU A 75 16.62 -21.81 -20.59
CA GLU A 75 17.74 -22.68 -20.33
C GLU A 75 18.16 -23.18 -21.71
N GLU A 76 19.20 -22.57 -22.28
CA GLU A 76 19.95 -23.23 -23.33
C GLU A 76 20.47 -24.50 -22.66
N ASN A 77 19.80 -25.64 -22.91
CA ASN A 77 20.09 -26.99 -22.40
C ASN A 77 21.47 -27.11 -21.73
N HIS A 78 21.60 -26.68 -20.48
CA HIS A 78 22.83 -26.86 -19.75
C HIS A 78 22.79 -28.29 -19.25
N VAL A 79 23.61 -29.15 -19.84
CA VAL A 79 23.77 -30.54 -19.41
C VAL A 79 24.27 -30.50 -17.96
N HIS A 80 23.38 -30.81 -17.01
CA HIS A 80 23.79 -30.98 -15.62
C HIS A 80 24.67 -32.22 -15.51
N ASP A 81 25.94 -32.04 -15.17
CA ASP A 81 26.82 -33.11 -14.72
C ASP A 81 26.36 -33.57 -13.32
N PRO A 82 25.90 -34.82 -13.14
CA PRO A 82 25.39 -35.31 -11.85
C PRO A 82 26.44 -35.33 -10.73
N SER A 83 27.73 -35.10 -11.06
CA SER A 83 28.83 -35.13 -10.10
C SER A 83 29.08 -33.80 -9.37
N GLN A 84 28.41 -32.71 -9.75
CA GLN A 84 28.60 -31.39 -9.12
C GLN A 84 27.32 -30.90 -8.42
N MET A 85 27.18 -31.19 -7.12
CA MET A 85 26.29 -30.43 -6.25
C MET A 85 26.93 -29.06 -5.99
N THR A 86 26.61 -28.05 -6.82
CA THR A 86 27.03 -26.66 -6.56
C THR A 86 25.85 -25.72 -6.69
N ASN A 87 25.84 -24.69 -5.84
CA ASN A 87 24.87 -23.61 -5.81
C ASN A 87 24.69 -23.03 -7.22
N HIS A 88 23.45 -22.94 -7.69
CA HIS A 88 23.15 -22.31 -8.97
C HIS A 88 23.19 -20.78 -8.82
N ASP A 89 24.31 -20.16 -9.18
CA ASP A 89 24.38 -18.74 -9.52
C ASP A 89 23.95 -18.59 -10.99
N HIS A 90 22.82 -17.95 -11.24
CA HIS A 90 22.39 -17.63 -12.61
C HIS A 90 23.31 -16.55 -13.21
N ASP A 91 23.92 -16.84 -14.35
CA ASP A 91 24.74 -15.89 -15.10
C ASP A 91 23.83 -14.86 -15.81
N TYR A 92 23.85 -13.61 -15.34
CA TYR A 92 23.04 -12.50 -15.89
C TYR A 92 23.60 -11.93 -17.20
N ALA A 93 24.66 -12.52 -17.76
CA ALA A 93 25.38 -11.99 -18.93
C ALA A 93 24.58 -12.04 -20.26
N SER A 94 23.48 -12.79 -20.34
CA SER A 94 22.64 -12.94 -21.55
C SER A 94 21.33 -12.16 -21.50
N ARG A 95 21.39 -10.84 -21.26
CA ARG A 95 20.20 -9.99 -21.36
C ARG A 95 19.81 -9.74 -22.83
N SER A 96 18.58 -10.11 -23.19
CA SER A 96 17.86 -9.57 -24.34
C SER A 96 17.99 -8.03 -24.35
N MET A 97 18.40 -7.45 -25.49
CA MET A 97 18.62 -6.01 -25.66
C MET A 97 17.34 -5.16 -25.54
N TYR A 98 16.16 -5.78 -25.44
CA TYR A 98 14.88 -5.08 -25.39
C TYR A 98 14.10 -5.47 -24.13
N ALA A 99 13.75 -4.46 -23.34
CA ALA A 99 12.78 -4.60 -22.26
C ALA A 99 11.36 -4.67 -22.86
N ASN A 100 10.57 -5.68 -22.48
CA ASN A 100 9.13 -5.68 -22.79
C ASN A 100 8.42 -4.53 -22.03
N ILE A 101 7.14 -4.26 -22.35
CA ILE A 101 6.38 -3.15 -21.73
C ILE A 101 6.34 -3.28 -20.20
N GLN A 102 6.22 -4.50 -19.68
CA GLN A 102 6.14 -4.75 -18.23
C GLN A 102 7.50 -4.55 -17.52
N GLN A 103 8.61 -4.90 -18.17
CA GLN A 103 9.96 -4.58 -17.70
C GLN A 103 10.22 -3.07 -17.72
N THR A 104 9.61 -2.35 -18.66
CA THR A 104 9.66 -0.88 -18.68
C THR A 104 8.91 -0.29 -17.50
N ASP A 105 7.73 -0.83 -17.18
CA ASP A 105 6.96 -0.39 -16.01
C ASP A 105 7.67 -0.71 -14.68
N GLU A 106 8.38 -1.84 -14.58
CA GLU A 106 9.20 -2.16 -13.40
C GLU A 106 10.35 -1.17 -13.20
N ILE A 107 11.07 -0.80 -14.28
CA ILE A 107 12.13 0.21 -14.22
C ILE A 107 11.53 1.58 -13.84
N LEU A 108 10.45 1.97 -14.52
CA LEU A 108 9.78 3.24 -14.25
C LEU A 108 9.22 3.32 -12.83
N LYS A 109 8.71 2.21 -12.29
CA LYS A 109 8.28 2.11 -10.89
C LYS A 109 9.41 2.41 -9.92
N ILE A 110 10.59 1.83 -10.15
CA ILE A 110 11.78 2.08 -9.33
C ILE A 110 12.19 3.55 -9.45
N ASP A 111 12.19 4.12 -10.65
CA ASP A 111 12.51 5.54 -10.87
C ASP A 111 11.52 6.48 -10.17
N ILE A 112 10.22 6.18 -10.25
CA ILE A 112 9.16 6.90 -9.51
C ILE A 112 9.47 6.81 -8.02
N GLN A 113 9.61 5.61 -7.46
CA GLN A 113 9.87 5.45 -6.02
C GLN A 113 11.15 6.16 -5.57
N HIS A 114 12.21 6.11 -6.37
CA HIS A 114 13.45 6.82 -6.09
C HIS A 114 13.25 8.35 -6.08
N HIS A 115 12.35 8.89 -6.91
CA HIS A 115 12.00 10.32 -6.86
C HIS A 115 11.25 10.73 -5.57
N PHE A 116 10.58 9.77 -4.92
CA PHE A 116 9.83 9.97 -3.67
C PHE A 116 10.52 9.35 -2.45
N PHE A 117 11.84 9.09 -2.51
CA PHE A 117 12.59 8.46 -1.43
C PHE A 117 12.52 9.22 -0.09
N ASP A 118 12.25 10.53 -0.15
CA ASP A 118 12.13 11.39 1.02
C ASP A 118 10.87 11.13 1.85
N ILE A 119 9.83 10.54 1.23
CA ILE A 119 8.58 10.16 1.90
C ILE A 119 8.39 8.65 2.03
N ILE A 120 9.15 7.83 1.28
CA ILE A 120 9.09 6.37 1.36
C ILE A 120 10.00 5.89 2.49
N ILE A 121 9.42 5.20 3.46
CA ILE A 121 10.15 4.59 4.58
C ILE A 121 10.74 3.25 4.15
N SER A 122 9.92 2.43 3.50
CA SER A 122 10.31 1.10 3.02
C SER A 122 9.30 0.59 2.00
N THR A 123 9.74 -0.37 1.20
CA THR A 123 8.91 -1.07 0.23
C THR A 123 9.05 -2.57 0.47
N MET A 124 7.93 -3.28 0.52
CA MET A 124 7.86 -4.74 0.59
C MET A 124 7.19 -5.27 -0.67
N HIS A 125 7.85 -6.18 -1.37
CA HIS A 125 7.34 -6.83 -2.57
C HIS A 125 7.15 -8.32 -2.32
N VAL A 126 5.98 -8.85 -2.65
CA VAL A 126 5.59 -10.24 -2.42
C VAL A 126 5.06 -10.82 -3.72
N HIS A 127 5.69 -11.89 -4.22
CA HIS A 127 5.15 -12.67 -5.33
C HIS A 127 3.96 -13.49 -4.83
N LEU A 128 2.77 -13.23 -5.37
CA LEU A 128 1.55 -13.98 -5.04
C LEU A 128 1.38 -15.19 -5.96
N GLU A 129 1.70 -15.01 -7.23
CA GLU A 129 1.68 -16.01 -8.29
C GLU A 129 2.85 -15.73 -9.25
N TYR A 130 3.03 -16.56 -10.28
CA TYR A 130 4.11 -16.39 -11.27
C TYR A 130 4.13 -14.98 -11.89
N GLU A 131 2.96 -14.45 -12.25
CA GLU A 131 2.89 -13.13 -12.91
C GLU A 131 2.34 -12.03 -12.01
N LYS A 132 1.98 -12.30 -10.75
CA LYS A 132 1.29 -11.31 -9.89
C LYS A 132 2.08 -11.02 -8.63
N CYS A 133 2.20 -9.73 -8.32
CA CYS A 133 2.89 -9.24 -7.14
C CYS A 133 2.01 -8.30 -6.33
N LEU A 134 2.17 -8.38 -5.01
CA LEU A 134 1.69 -7.41 -4.06
C LEU A 134 2.88 -6.58 -3.60
N GLU A 135 2.76 -5.27 -3.73
CA GLU A 135 3.73 -4.33 -3.22
C GLU A 135 3.11 -3.43 -2.16
N ILE A 136 3.80 -3.25 -1.05
CA ILE A 136 3.38 -2.39 0.05
C ILE A 136 4.48 -1.35 0.27
N VAL A 137 4.17 -0.09 0.00
CA VAL A 137 5.08 1.05 0.17
C VAL A 137 4.68 1.80 1.43
N ALA A 138 5.48 1.69 2.49
CA ALA A 138 5.30 2.46 3.72
C ALA A 138 5.75 3.91 3.51
N VAL A 139 4.92 4.87 3.90
CA VAL A 139 5.13 6.30 3.64
C VAL A 139 4.96 7.16 4.89
N SER A 140 5.76 8.23 4.99
CA SER A 140 5.54 9.34 5.92
C SER A 140 5.97 10.65 5.29
N GLY A 141 5.05 11.60 5.20
CA GLY A 141 5.33 12.90 4.60
C GLY A 141 4.08 13.72 4.31
N PRO A 142 4.21 14.82 3.56
CA PRO A 142 3.08 15.67 3.20
C PRO A 142 2.03 14.90 2.37
N TYR A 143 0.74 15.09 2.69
CA TYR A 143 -0.37 14.40 2.04
C TYR A 143 -0.33 14.55 0.51
N ASP A 144 -0.16 15.77 0.00
CA ASP A 144 -0.11 16.02 -1.45
C ASP A 144 1.03 15.26 -2.13
N ARG A 145 2.17 15.09 -1.44
CA ARG A 145 3.32 14.36 -1.98
C ARG A 145 3.07 12.86 -2.01
N VAL A 146 2.43 12.32 -0.97
CA VAL A 146 1.99 10.91 -0.93
C VAL A 146 0.91 10.63 -1.97
N LYS A 147 -0.07 11.54 -2.11
CA LYS A 147 -1.11 11.49 -3.15
C LYS A 147 -0.50 11.50 -4.54
N LYS A 148 0.50 12.37 -4.77
CA LYS A 148 1.23 12.45 -6.04
C LYS A 148 1.99 11.16 -6.37
N LEU A 149 2.67 10.56 -5.40
CA LEU A 149 3.30 9.24 -5.55
C LEU A 149 2.28 8.18 -5.99
N LYS A 150 1.13 8.11 -5.32
CA LYS A 150 0.03 7.20 -5.69
C LYS A 150 -0.44 7.44 -7.13
N GLU A 151 -0.69 8.70 -7.52
CA GLU A 151 -1.14 9.06 -8.86
C GLU A 151 -0.12 8.69 -9.94
N ASP A 152 1.17 8.84 -9.66
CA ASP A 152 2.23 8.49 -10.61
C ASP A 152 2.39 6.96 -10.72
N LEU A 153 2.28 6.22 -9.62
CA LEU A 153 2.24 4.75 -9.63
C LEU A 153 1.00 4.20 -10.35
N LEU A 154 -0.16 4.84 -10.22
CA LEU A 154 -1.41 4.43 -10.88
C LEU A 154 -1.32 4.52 -12.43
N LYS A 155 -0.39 5.30 -12.98
CA LYS A 155 -0.19 5.43 -14.44
C LYS A 155 0.53 4.24 -15.05
N LEU A 156 1.18 3.40 -14.25
CA LEU A 156 1.84 2.19 -14.71
C LEU A 156 0.79 1.22 -15.25
N LYS A 157 1.02 0.65 -16.44
CA LYS A 157 0.10 -0.27 -17.10
C LYS A 157 0.03 -1.62 -16.38
N SER A 158 1.11 -1.99 -15.68
CA SER A 158 1.20 -3.21 -14.86
C SER A 158 0.32 -3.19 -13.62
N VAL A 159 -0.20 -2.03 -13.18
CA VAL A 159 -1.00 -1.92 -11.95
C VAL A 159 -2.44 -2.37 -12.20
N ILE A 160 -2.85 -3.43 -11.48
CA ILE A 160 -4.23 -3.92 -11.48
C ILE A 160 -5.08 -3.13 -10.48
N SER A 161 -4.55 -2.89 -9.29
CA SER A 161 -5.28 -2.25 -8.20
C SER A 161 -4.34 -1.50 -7.27
N ILE A 162 -4.78 -0.35 -6.77
CA ILE A 162 -4.04 0.44 -5.78
C ILE A 162 -4.97 0.86 -4.64
N GLY A 163 -4.48 0.71 -3.41
CA GLY A 163 -5.15 1.14 -2.19
C GLY A 163 -4.23 1.98 -1.33
N PHE A 164 -4.80 2.82 -0.48
CA PHE A 164 -4.06 3.67 0.44
C PHE A 164 -4.67 3.59 1.83
N PHE A 165 -3.82 3.49 2.83
CA PHE A 165 -4.20 3.52 4.23
C PHE A 165 -3.35 4.58 4.91
N MET A 166 -3.95 5.71 5.26
CA MET A 166 -3.24 6.87 5.78
C MET A 166 -3.95 7.44 7.00
N ILE A 167 -3.15 7.90 7.96
CA ILE A 167 -3.59 8.68 9.11
C ILE A 167 -2.78 9.97 9.19
N GLU A 168 -3.35 11.02 9.78
CA GLU A 168 -2.58 12.21 10.14
C GLU A 168 -1.49 11.82 11.15
N LYS A 169 -0.27 12.29 10.91
CA LYS A 169 0.87 12.07 11.80
C LYS A 169 0.64 12.72 13.17
N GLU A 170 0.09 13.92 13.16
CA GLU A 170 -0.31 14.67 14.34
C GLU A 170 -1.83 14.62 14.44
N ILE A 171 -2.38 13.65 15.18
CA ILE A 171 -3.82 13.64 15.48
C ILE A 171 -4.09 14.82 16.44
N ASN A 172 -4.31 16.02 15.91
CA ASN A 172 -4.68 17.27 16.61
C ASN A 172 -4.10 17.41 18.05
N SER A 173 -2.86 17.86 18.15
CA SER A 173 -2.37 18.61 19.31
C SER A 173 -2.86 20.07 19.24
N GLY A 174 -4.15 20.28 19.52
CA GLY A 174 -4.70 21.53 20.07
C GLY A 174 -4.74 22.80 19.20
N SER A 175 -5.96 23.32 19.03
CA SER A 175 -6.28 24.74 19.20
C SER A 175 -7.59 24.86 19.97
#